data_AF-A0A956V6J3-F1
#
_entry.id   AF-A0A956V6J3-F1
#
_cell.length_a   1.000
_cell.length_b   1.000
_cell.length_c   1.000
_cell.angle_alpha   90.00
_cell.angle_beta   90.00
_cell.angle_gamma   90.00
#
_symmetry.space_group_name_H-M   'P 1'
#
loop_
_entity.id
_entity.type
_entity.pdbx_description
1 polymer ?
#
loop_
_entity_poly.entity_id
_entity_poly.type
_entity_poly.pdbx_seq_one_letter_code
_entity_poly.pdbx_strand_id
1 'polypeptide(L)'
;MHLTESSPDMFYLSALIAILGAIGYQYFVKLVPVTLNPLVSIIATYLLVLALCFGFLLFIPIEGGFAKHIRQLSWIQGALALSVFLIELGFLLMYRYGWNLSTANLITGVIINLALLGLGIVLLGEKVSPLNMLGIALSIAGVTLIGYRP
;
A
#
# COMPACT_ATOMS: atom_id res chain seq x y z
N MET A 1 13.83 -23.71 -12.32
CA MET A 1 13.65 -23.34 -10.89
C MET A 1 14.95 -22.68 -10.44
N HIS A 2 15.25 -21.49 -10.99
CA HIS A 2 16.37 -20.68 -10.54
C HIS A 2 15.83 -19.82 -9.40
N LEU A 3 16.16 -20.22 -8.18
CA LEU A 3 16.09 -19.33 -7.03
C LEU A 3 17.16 -18.28 -7.28
N THR A 4 16.76 -17.14 -7.83
CA THR A 4 17.60 -15.94 -7.85
C THR A 4 17.95 -15.68 -6.40
N GLU A 5 19.23 -15.84 -6.05
CA GLU A 5 19.78 -15.34 -4.80
C GLU A 5 19.27 -13.91 -4.65
N SER A 6 18.38 -13.68 -3.70
CA SER A 6 17.95 -12.34 -3.34
C SER A 6 19.18 -11.65 -2.78
N SER A 7 19.91 -10.93 -3.64
CA SER A 7 20.98 -10.06 -3.18
C SER A 7 20.36 -9.15 -2.09
N PRO A 8 21.01 -8.99 -0.93
CA PRO A 8 20.48 -8.14 0.14
C PRO A 8 20.10 -6.76 -0.42
N ASP A 9 20.83 -6.29 -1.43
CA ASP A 9 20.57 -5.07 -2.19
C ASP A 9 19.17 -4.98 -2.80
N MET A 10 18.64 -6.06 -3.40
CA MET A 10 17.28 -6.08 -3.99
C MET A 10 16.19 -6.03 -2.92
N PHE A 11 16.43 -6.67 -1.77
CA PHE A 11 15.52 -6.62 -0.63
C PHE A 11 15.42 -5.19 -0.07
N TYR A 12 16.55 -4.53 0.20
CA TYR A 12 16.54 -3.15 0.67
C TYR A 12 16.04 -2.15 -0.37
N LEU A 13 16.36 -2.36 -1.65
CA LEU A 13 15.89 -1.50 -2.74
C LEU A 13 14.37 -1.54 -2.90
N SER A 14 13.78 -2.74 -2.88
CA SER A 14 12.31 -2.90 -2.96
C SER A 14 11.60 -2.24 -1.78
N ALA A 15 12.14 -2.39 -0.57
CA ALA A 15 11.63 -1.70 0.61
C ALA A 15 11.73 -0.17 0.47
N LEU A 16 12.86 0.34 -0.04
CA LEU A 16 13.05 1.78 -0.25
C LEU A 16 12.04 2.35 -1.25
N ILE A 17 11.81 1.68 -2.38
CA ILE A 17 10.81 2.10 -3.38
C ILE A 17 9.42 2.13 -2.76
N ALA A 18 9.06 1.12 -1.98
CA ALA A 18 7.76 1.07 -1.30
C ALA A 18 7.60 2.23 -0.29
N ILE A 19 8.63 2.53 0.49
CA ILE A 19 8.63 3.65 1.46
C ILE A 19 8.48 4.99 0.75
N LEU A 20 9.26 5.23 -0.31
CA LEU A 20 9.19 6.48 -1.09
C LEU A 20 7.81 6.64 -1.74
N GLY A 21 7.26 5.56 -2.30
CA GLY A 21 5.90 5.54 -2.85
C GLY A 21 4.84 5.85 -1.81
N ALA A 22 4.94 5.25 -0.61
CA ALA A 22 4.00 5.49 0.48
C ALA A 22 4.07 6.94 1.00
N ILE A 23 5.26 7.49 1.18
CA ILE A 23 5.44 8.90 1.60
C ILE A 23 4.85 9.84 0.55
N GLY A 24 5.18 9.61 -0.73
CA GLY A 24 4.64 10.39 -1.84
C GLY A 24 3.13 10.33 -1.90
N TYR A 25 2.55 9.13 -1.82
CA TYR A 25 1.11 8.91 -1.79
C TYR A 25 0.43 9.74 -0.70
N GLN A 26 0.86 9.61 0.56
CA GLN A 26 0.21 10.32 1.66
C GLN A 26 0.31 11.84 1.48
N TYR A 27 1.46 12.33 1.02
CA TYR A 27 1.67 13.76 0.76
C TYR A 27 0.77 14.29 -0.37
N PHE A 28 0.73 13.62 -1.52
CA PHE A 28 -0.05 14.07 -2.68
C PHE A 28 -1.55 13.92 -2.48
N VAL A 29 -2.02 12.84 -1.83
CA VAL A 29 -3.46 12.67 -1.53
C VAL A 29 -3.98 13.81 -0.64
N LYS A 30 -3.17 14.28 0.31
CA LYS A 30 -3.52 15.45 1.13
C LYS A 30 -3.64 16.74 0.31
N LEU A 31 -2.88 16.88 -0.78
CA LEU A 31 -2.92 18.05 -1.65
C LEU A 31 -4.13 18.04 -2.61
N VAL A 32 -4.86 16.93 -2.72
CA VAL A 32 -6.04 16.85 -3.59
C VAL A 32 -7.09 17.85 -3.12
N PRO A 33 -7.55 18.78 -4.00
CA PRO A 33 -8.51 19.80 -3.61
C PRO A 33 -9.82 19.20 -3.07
N VAL A 34 -10.30 19.75 -1.95
CA VAL A 34 -11.57 19.33 -1.34
C VAL A 34 -12.78 19.60 -2.23
N THR A 35 -12.66 20.58 -3.15
CA THR A 35 -13.68 20.96 -4.14
C THR A 35 -13.80 19.97 -5.29
N LEU A 36 -12.77 19.16 -5.55
CA LEU A 36 -12.80 18.14 -6.58
C LEU A 36 -13.63 16.95 -6.09
N ASN A 37 -14.42 16.32 -6.96
CA ASN A 37 -15.10 15.08 -6.60
C ASN A 37 -14.05 13.96 -6.36
N PRO A 38 -14.09 13.21 -5.22
CA PRO A 38 -13.11 12.17 -4.93
C PRO A 38 -13.02 11.12 -6.04
N LEU A 39 -14.15 10.71 -6.62
CA LEU A 39 -14.19 9.70 -7.68
C LEU A 39 -13.51 10.19 -8.95
N VAL A 40 -13.64 11.47 -9.28
CA VAL A 40 -12.96 12.07 -10.45
C VAL A 40 -11.45 12.08 -10.23
N SER A 41 -10.99 12.40 -9.02
CA SER A 41 -9.57 12.32 -8.67
C SER A 41 -9.03 10.90 -8.82
N ILE A 42 -9.75 9.93 -8.28
CA ILE A 42 -9.41 8.51 -8.35
C ILE A 42 -9.31 8.06 -9.82
N ILE A 43 -10.34 8.33 -10.64
CA ILE A 43 -10.34 7.99 -12.08
C ILE A 43 -9.11 8.57 -12.78
N ALA A 44 -8.81 9.85 -12.55
CA ALA A 44 -7.65 10.51 -13.16
C ALA A 44 -6.32 9.85 -12.74
N THR A 45 -6.15 9.51 -11.45
CA THR A 45 -4.97 8.80 -10.95
C THR A 45 -4.78 7.46 -11.65
N TYR A 46 -5.83 6.63 -11.72
CA TYR A 46 -5.73 5.31 -12.35
C TYR A 46 -5.51 5.37 -13.86
N LEU A 47 -6.05 6.37 -14.55
CA LEU A 47 -5.75 6.59 -15.97
C LEU A 47 -4.27 6.93 -16.20
N LEU A 48 -3.67 7.75 -15.33
CA LEU A 48 -2.24 8.06 -15.39
C LEU A 48 -1.39 6.83 -15.05
N VAL A 49 -1.74 6.07 -14.02
CA VAL A 49 -1.06 4.81 -13.67
C VAL A 49 -1.13 3.82 -14.83
N LEU A 50 -2.29 3.68 -15.48
CA LEU A 50 -2.46 2.83 -16.65
C LEU A 50 -1.54 3.26 -17.79
N ALA A 51 -1.49 4.56 -18.10
CA ALA A 51 -0.61 5.11 -19.13
C ALA A 51 0.88 4.86 -18.80
N LEU A 52 1.29 5.02 -17.54
CA LEU A 52 2.63 4.71 -17.08
C LEU A 52 2.96 3.21 -17.26
N CYS A 53 2.05 2.32 -16.87
CA CYS A 53 2.24 0.87 -17.07
C CYS A 53 2.42 0.53 -18.55
N PHE A 54 1.60 1.08 -19.45
CA PHE A 54 1.77 0.88 -20.90
C PHE A 54 3.11 1.44 -21.41
N GLY A 55 3.55 2.58 -20.90
CA GLY A 55 4.86 3.14 -21.20
C GLY A 55 6.00 2.20 -20.80
N PHE A 56 5.95 1.62 -19.61
CA PHE A 56 6.95 0.66 -19.14
C PHE A 56 6.93 -0.66 -19.90
N LEU A 57 5.75 -1.12 -20.37
CA LEU A 57 5.66 -2.31 -21.22
C LEU A 57 6.40 -2.18 -22.55
N LEU A 58 6.65 -0.96 -23.04
CA LEU A 58 7.49 -0.73 -24.22
C LEU A 58 8.97 -1.06 -23.95
N PHE A 59 9.44 -0.86 -22.72
CA PHE A 59 10.82 -1.10 -22.31
C PHE A 59 11.05 -2.50 -21.75
N ILE A 60 10.01 -3.14 -21.19
CA ILE A 60 10.10 -4.46 -20.56
C ILE A 60 9.39 -5.48 -21.47
N PRO A 61 10.12 -6.33 -22.20
CA PRO A 61 9.52 -7.29 -23.13
C PRO A 61 8.64 -8.31 -22.41
N ILE A 62 7.43 -8.53 -22.94
CA ILE A 62 6.49 -9.51 -22.39
C ILE A 62 6.86 -10.90 -22.91
N GLU A 63 7.62 -11.64 -22.10
CA GLU A 63 7.96 -13.03 -22.42
C GLU A 63 6.70 -13.90 -22.48
N GLY A 64 6.41 -14.50 -23.64
CA GLY A 64 5.25 -15.39 -23.81
C GLY A 64 3.92 -14.72 -24.18
N GLY A 65 3.93 -13.41 -24.48
CA GLY A 65 2.80 -12.69 -25.11
C GLY A 65 1.74 -12.16 -24.13
N PHE A 66 1.14 -11.03 -24.50
CA PHE A 66 0.17 -10.27 -23.68
C PHE A 66 -1.12 -11.08 -23.41
N ALA A 67 -1.62 -11.81 -24.41
CA ALA A 67 -2.85 -12.61 -24.29
C ALA A 67 -2.72 -13.75 -23.26
N LYS A 68 -1.52 -14.31 -23.08
CA LYS A 68 -1.27 -15.37 -22.10
C LYS A 68 -1.39 -14.85 -20.66
N HIS A 69 -0.89 -13.65 -20.40
CA HIS A 69 -0.96 -12.99 -19.09
C HIS A 69 -2.37 -12.51 -18.75
N ILE A 70 -3.13 -12.00 -19.73
CA ILE A 70 -4.55 -11.67 -19.52
C ILE A 70 -5.35 -12.90 -19.12
N ARG A 71 -5.07 -14.06 -19.72
CA ARG A 71 -5.77 -15.31 -19.39
C ARG A 71 -5.43 -15.84 -17.99
N GLN A 72 -4.34 -15.39 -17.39
CA GLN A 72 -3.96 -15.69 -16.00
C GLN A 72 -4.61 -14.74 -14.98
N LEU A 73 -5.35 -13.72 -15.44
CA LEU A 73 -6.14 -12.89 -14.55
C LEU A 73 -7.19 -13.76 -13.86
N SER A 74 -7.22 -13.64 -12.55
CA SER A 74 -8.08 -14.36 -11.63
C SER A 74 -9.00 -13.38 -10.90
N TRP A 75 -9.87 -13.90 -10.03
CA TRP A 75 -10.68 -13.06 -9.15
C TRP A 75 -9.84 -12.20 -8.19
N ILE A 76 -8.58 -12.60 -7.94
CA ILE A 76 -7.65 -11.88 -7.04
C ILE A 76 -7.43 -10.45 -7.52
N GLN A 77 -7.29 -10.23 -8.84
CA GLN A 77 -7.10 -8.88 -9.38
C GLN A 77 -8.34 -8.00 -9.16
N GLY A 78 -9.54 -8.58 -9.19
CA GLY A 78 -10.77 -7.87 -8.81
C GLY A 78 -10.80 -7.48 -7.34
N ALA A 79 -10.41 -8.40 -6.44
CA ALA A 79 -10.30 -8.11 -5.00
C ALA A 79 -9.22 -7.07 -4.68
N LEU A 80 -8.09 -7.10 -5.39
CA LEU A 80 -7.04 -6.10 -5.29
C LEU A 80 -7.53 -4.72 -5.75
N ALA A 81 -8.19 -4.64 -6.91
CA ALA A 81 -8.71 -3.37 -7.41
C ALA A 81 -9.71 -2.72 -6.43
N LEU A 82 -10.61 -3.52 -5.84
CA LEU A 82 -11.54 -3.04 -4.82
C LEU A 82 -10.81 -2.55 -3.57
N SER A 83 -9.79 -3.29 -3.11
CA SER A 83 -8.99 -2.91 -1.94
C SER A 83 -8.27 -1.58 -2.14
N VAL A 84 -7.59 -1.37 -3.28
CA VAL A 84 -6.88 -0.11 -3.54
C VAL A 84 -7.86 1.05 -3.69
N PHE A 85 -9.01 0.83 -4.34
CA PHE A 85 -10.07 1.84 -4.42
C PHE A 85 -10.57 2.28 -3.03
N LEU A 86 -10.82 1.34 -2.12
CA LEU A 86 -11.24 1.63 -0.74
C LEU A 86 -10.16 2.41 0.04
N ILE A 87 -8.89 2.06 -0.15
CA ILE A 87 -7.75 2.76 0.47
C ILE A 87 -7.69 4.21 -0.03
N GLU A 88 -7.72 4.43 -1.34
CA GLU A 88 -7.69 5.79 -1.91
C GLU A 88 -8.86 6.63 -1.45
N LEU A 89 -10.08 6.07 -1.52
CA LEU A 89 -11.28 6.77 -1.08
C LEU A 89 -11.21 7.08 0.43
N GLY A 90 -10.75 6.12 1.24
CA GLY A 90 -10.62 6.28 2.68
C GLY A 90 -9.67 7.40 3.07
N PHE A 91 -8.44 7.42 2.53
CA PHE A 91 -7.47 8.47 2.82
C PHE A 91 -7.91 9.85 2.29
N LEU A 92 -8.52 9.92 1.10
CA LEU A 92 -9.10 11.16 0.59
C LEU A 92 -10.16 11.73 1.53
N LEU A 93 -11.06 10.88 2.03
CA LEU A 93 -12.09 11.29 2.98
C LEU A 93 -11.48 11.75 4.31
N MET A 94 -10.53 10.99 4.87
CA MET A 94 -9.84 11.38 6.10
C MET A 94 -9.25 12.79 6.01
N TYR A 95 -8.51 13.10 4.93
CA TYR A 95 -7.92 14.42 4.76
C TYR A 95 -8.95 15.53 4.49
N ARG A 96 -10.08 15.22 3.82
CA ARG A 96 -11.20 16.17 3.67
C ARG A 96 -11.87 16.51 4.99
N TYR A 97 -11.99 15.56 5.90
CA TYR A 97 -12.52 15.78 7.25
C TYR A 97 -11.49 16.38 8.22
N GLY A 98 -10.37 16.90 7.72
CA GLY A 98 -9.40 17.66 8.50
C GLY A 98 -8.38 16.81 9.26
N TRP A 99 -8.25 15.52 8.95
CA TRP A 99 -7.23 14.69 9.58
C TRP A 99 -5.82 15.16 9.20
N ASN A 100 -4.92 15.14 10.18
CA ASN A 100 -3.51 15.42 9.94
C ASN A 100 -2.85 14.24 9.21
N LEU A 101 -1.88 14.56 8.32
CA LEU A 101 -1.09 13.59 7.54
C LEU A 101 -0.55 12.47 8.43
N SER A 102 0.21 12.84 9.46
CA SER A 102 0.83 11.89 10.38
C SER A 102 -0.20 11.11 11.17
N THR A 103 -1.19 11.77 11.77
CA THR A 103 -2.21 11.11 12.61
C THR A 103 -3.03 10.09 11.83
N ALA A 104 -3.45 10.43 10.61
CA ALA A 104 -4.20 9.52 9.74
C ALA A 104 -3.39 8.26 9.44
N ASN A 105 -2.20 8.41 8.86
CA ASN A 105 -1.36 7.28 8.45
C ASN A 105 -0.92 6.42 9.64
N LEU A 106 -0.65 7.05 10.78
CA LEU A 106 -0.21 6.39 12.01
C LEU A 106 -1.32 5.54 12.63
N ILE A 107 -2.54 6.07 12.78
CA ILE A 107 -3.67 5.32 13.35
C ILE A 107 -4.08 4.18 12.40
N THR A 108 -4.24 4.45 11.11
CA THR A 108 -4.57 3.40 10.13
C THR A 108 -3.49 2.34 10.07
N GLY A 109 -2.22 2.74 10.09
CA GLY A 109 -1.08 1.82 10.03
C GLY A 109 -1.06 0.84 11.20
N VAL A 110 -1.32 1.30 12.42
CA VAL A 110 -1.41 0.40 13.59
C VAL A 110 -2.56 -0.59 13.44
N ILE A 111 -3.76 -0.10 13.11
CA ILE A 111 -4.94 -0.96 12.98
C ILE A 111 -4.74 -2.00 11.87
N ILE A 112 -4.18 -1.58 10.73
CA ILE A 112 -3.86 -2.48 9.61
C ILE A 112 -2.86 -3.55 10.04
N ASN A 113 -1.76 -3.17 10.71
CA ASN A 113 -0.75 -4.15 11.15
C ASN A 113 -1.33 -5.16 12.15
N LEU A 114 -2.20 -4.71 13.07
CA LEU A 114 -2.89 -5.61 14.01
C LEU A 114 -3.85 -6.57 13.28
N ALA A 115 -4.63 -6.07 12.32
CA ALA A 115 -5.54 -6.89 11.53
C ALA A 115 -4.79 -7.89 10.65
N LEU A 116 -3.69 -7.47 10.01
CA LEU A 116 -2.84 -8.34 9.19
C LEU A 116 -2.15 -9.41 10.02
N LEU A 117 -1.68 -9.10 11.23
CA LEU A 117 -1.17 -10.11 12.15
C LEU A 117 -2.25 -11.15 12.46
N GLY A 118 -3.45 -10.70 12.83
CA GLY A 118 -4.57 -11.61 13.09
C GLY A 118 -4.90 -12.50 11.90
N LEU A 119 -4.94 -11.92 10.69
CA LEU A 119 -5.13 -12.67 9.44
C LEU A 119 -3.98 -13.66 9.18
N GLY A 120 -2.72 -13.28 9.41
CA GLY A 120 -1.56 -14.16 9.25
C GLY A 120 -1.62 -15.38 10.16
N ILE A 121 -2.08 -15.20 11.41
CA ILE A 121 -2.28 -16.31 12.35
C ILE A 121 -3.42 -17.22 11.88
N VAL A 122 -4.59 -16.63 11.58
CA VAL A 122 -5.83 -17.39 11.36
C VAL A 122 -5.86 -18.07 9.99
N LEU A 123 -5.44 -17.37 8.94
CA LEU A 123 -5.55 -17.85 7.56
C LEU A 123 -4.25 -18.48 7.04
N LEU A 124 -3.09 -17.93 7.42
CA LEU A 124 -1.78 -18.40 6.93
C LEU A 124 -1.08 -19.35 7.91
N GLY A 125 -1.60 -19.51 9.12
CA GLY A 125 -1.01 -20.37 10.16
C GLY A 125 0.35 -19.88 10.64
N GLU A 126 0.63 -18.58 10.53
CA GLU A 126 1.91 -18.01 10.90
C GLU A 126 2.17 -18.17 12.40
N LYS A 127 3.32 -18.75 12.75
CA LYS A 127 3.76 -18.86 14.14
C LYS A 127 4.28 -17.50 14.60
N VAL A 128 3.53 -16.83 15.46
CA VAL A 128 3.96 -15.56 16.05
C VAL A 128 5.04 -15.82 17.08
N SER A 129 6.25 -15.34 16.81
CA SER A 129 7.31 -15.31 17.80
C SER A 129 6.99 -14.28 18.89
N PRO A 130 7.36 -14.52 20.16
CA PRO A 130 7.25 -13.51 21.23
C PRO A 130 7.91 -12.17 20.87
N LEU A 131 8.94 -12.20 20.01
CA LEU A 131 9.60 -11.01 19.48
C LEU A 131 8.71 -10.18 18.55
N ASN A 132 7.88 -10.80 17.72
CA ASN A 132 6.96 -10.07 16.82
C ASN A 132 5.90 -9.32 17.64
N MET A 133 5.44 -9.95 18.74
CA MET A 133 4.49 -9.36 19.67
C MET A 133 5.09 -8.16 20.41
N LEU A 134 6.37 -8.26 20.81
CA LEU A 134 7.15 -7.15 21.36
C LEU A 134 7.36 -6.02 20.33
N GLY A 135 7.66 -6.34 19.08
CA GLY A 135 7.82 -5.36 18.00
C GLY A 135 6.53 -4.58 17.73
N ILE A 136 5.37 -5.24 17.80
CA ILE A 136 4.06 -4.59 17.67
C ILE A 136 3.77 -3.69 18.88
N ALA A 137 4.03 -4.17 20.09
CA ALA A 137 3.88 -3.36 21.30
C ALA A 137 4.77 -2.10 21.24
N LEU A 138 5.99 -2.24 20.75
CA LEU A 138 6.93 -1.11 20.55
C LEU A 138 6.44 -0.17 19.44
N SER A 139 5.87 -0.70 18.36
CA SER A 139 5.30 0.10 17.26
C SER A 139 4.10 0.91 17.74
N ILE A 140 3.20 0.31 18.53
CA ILE A 140 2.06 0.99 19.15
C ILE A 140 2.56 2.07 20.13
N ALA A 141 3.54 1.76 20.97
CA ALA A 141 4.13 2.70 21.91
C ALA A 141 4.81 3.89 21.21
N GLY A 142 5.53 3.66 20.11
CA GLY A 142 6.13 4.73 19.33
C GLY A 142 5.06 5.63 18.69
N VAL A 143 3.97 5.02 18.21
CA VAL A 143 2.83 5.71 17.63
C VAL A 143 2.09 6.57 18.66
N THR A 144 1.82 6.05 19.86
CA THR A 144 1.17 6.84 20.92
C THR A 144 2.04 7.99 21.40
N LEU A 145 3.36 7.81 21.47
CA LEU A 145 4.30 8.87 21.84
C LEU A 145 4.35 10.00 20.81
N ILE A 146 4.39 9.67 19.51
CA ILE A 146 4.36 10.66 18.41
C ILE A 146 3.00 11.37 18.33
N GLY A 147 1.91 10.64 18.61
CA GLY A 147 0.56 11.20 18.64
C GLY A 147 0.28 12.09 19.84
N TYR A 148 1.12 12.04 20.89
CA TYR A 148 0.96 12.84 22.11
C TYR A 148 1.44 14.28 21.86
N ARG A 149 0.50 15.17 21.54
CA ARG A 149 0.75 16.62 21.56
C ARG A 149 0.43 17.15 22.97
N PRO A 150 1.40 17.77 23.69
CA PRO A 150 1.12 18.46 24.95
C PRO A 150 0.25 19.71 24.76
#